data_AF-A0A3N9VB05-F1
#
_entry.id   AF-A0A3N9VB05-F1
#
_cell.length_a   1.000
_cell.length_b   1.000
_cell.length_c   1.000
_cell.angle_alpha   90.00
_cell.angle_beta   90.00
_cell.angle_gamma   90.00
#
_symmetry.space_group_name_H-M   'P 1'
#
loop_
_entity.id
_entity.type
_entity.pdbx_description
1 polymer ?
#
loop_
_entity_poly.entity_id
_entity_poly.type
_entity_poly.pdbx_seq_one_letter_code
_entity_poly.pdbx_strand_id
1 'polypeptide(L)'
;MPYILQEKRKVLDPAIRQLADSFNMLQDEGNFAGNLNYTITKLLFTLFPEANYQRYNDMIGALECCKLELYRKKVSPYEDLKEQENGAV
;
A
#
# COMPACT_ATOMS: atom_id res chain seq x y z
N MET A 1 -8.56 3.35 6.22
CA MET A 1 -9.48 4.32 5.60
C MET A 1 -10.91 4.19 6.14
N PRO A 2 -11.29 4.93 7.19
CA PRO A 2 -12.60 4.78 7.85
C PRO A 2 -13.79 5.09 6.93
N TYR A 3 -13.59 5.94 5.91
CA TYR A 3 -14.61 6.39 4.98
C TYR A 3 -14.92 5.42 3.81
N ILE A 4 -14.14 4.34 3.64
CA ILE A 4 -14.49 3.31 2.64
C ILE A 4 -15.60 2.45 3.22
N LEU A 5 -16.78 2.48 2.58
CA LEU A 5 -17.95 1.69 2.97
C LEU A 5 -17.64 0.19 3.00
N GLN A 6 -18.25 -0.54 3.94
CA GLN A 6 -18.03 -1.98 4.11
C GLN A 6 -18.35 -2.77 2.83
N GLU A 7 -19.40 -2.40 2.11
CA GLU A 7 -19.75 -3.06 0.84
C GLU A 7 -18.63 -2.95 -0.21
N LYS A 8 -17.92 -1.81 -0.26
CA LYS A 8 -16.76 -1.66 -1.15
C LYS A 8 -15.60 -2.56 -0.70
N ARG A 9 -15.39 -2.70 0.62
CA ARG A 9 -14.35 -3.59 1.17
C ARG A 9 -14.63 -5.06 0.88
N LYS A 10 -15.89 -5.50 0.95
CA LYS A 10 -16.28 -6.87 0.58
C LYS A 10 -15.88 -7.25 -0.84
N VAL A 11 -15.85 -6.28 -1.76
CA VAL A 11 -15.38 -6.48 -3.14
C VAL A 11 -13.85 -6.40 -3.24
N LEU A 12 -13.24 -5.41 -2.59
CA LEU A 12 -11.81 -5.13 -2.73
C LEU A 12 -10.92 -6.10 -1.93
N ASP A 13 -11.29 -6.43 -0.70
CA ASP A 13 -10.44 -7.20 0.22
C ASP A 13 -10.10 -8.60 -0.32
N PRO A 14 -11.01 -9.37 -0.95
CA PRO A 14 -10.65 -10.65 -1.57
C PRO A 14 -9.62 -10.51 -2.70
N ALA A 15 -9.76 -9.50 -3.57
CA ALA A 15 -8.83 -9.26 -4.67
C ALA A 15 -7.45 -8.81 -4.15
N ILE A 16 -7.43 -7.98 -3.10
CA ILE A 16 -6.21 -7.56 -2.43
C ILE A 16 -5.48 -8.77 -1.82
N ARG A 17 -6.21 -9.70 -1.19
CA ARG A 17 -5.63 -10.94 -0.65
C ARG A 17 -5.01 -11.79 -1.76
N GLN A 18 -5.73 -12.01 -2.84
CA GLN A 18 -5.21 -12.78 -3.98
C GLN A 18 -3.94 -12.15 -4.56
N LEU A 19 -3.89 -10.83 -4.68
CA LEU A 19 -2.70 -10.11 -5.12
C LEU A 19 -1.55 -10.27 -4.13
N ALA A 20 -1.82 -10.17 -2.82
CA ALA A 20 -0.81 -10.38 -1.77
C ALA A 20 -0.25 -11.81 -1.78
N ASP A 21 -1.10 -12.82 -1.98
CA ASP A 21 -0.67 -14.22 -2.09
C ASP A 21 0.24 -14.40 -3.31
N SER A 22 -0.14 -13.85 -4.45
CA SER A 22 0.69 -13.86 -5.67
C SER A 22 2.02 -13.16 -5.46
N PHE A 23 2.02 -12.04 -4.73
CA PHE A 23 3.22 -11.27 -4.39
C PHE A 23 4.17 -12.08 -3.50
N ASN A 24 3.64 -12.77 -2.49
CA ASN A 24 4.42 -13.60 -1.58
C ASN A 24 5.03 -14.83 -2.28
N MET A 25 4.41 -15.32 -3.35
CA MET A 25 4.94 -16.44 -4.15
C MET A 25 6.16 -16.06 -5.00
N LEU A 26 6.53 -14.78 -5.13
CA LEU A 26 7.64 -14.35 -5.99
C LEU A 26 9.02 -14.84 -5.50
N GLN A 27 9.15 -15.28 -4.23
CA GLN A 27 10.39 -15.85 -3.65
C GLN A 27 11.66 -14.99 -3.92
N ASP A 28 11.51 -13.67 -3.95
CA ASP A 28 12.58 -12.72 -4.28
C ASP A 28 12.89 -11.82 -3.08
N GLU A 29 13.65 -12.37 -2.13
CA GLU A 29 14.03 -11.70 -0.87
C GLU A 29 14.83 -10.41 -1.09
N GLY A 30 15.48 -10.26 -2.25
CA GLY A 30 16.34 -9.11 -2.56
C GLY A 30 15.63 -7.91 -3.21
N ASN A 31 14.43 -8.10 -3.76
CA ASN A 31 13.78 -7.10 -4.61
C ASN A 31 12.34 -6.75 -4.20
N PHE A 32 12.03 -6.85 -2.91
CA PHE A 32 10.70 -6.50 -2.39
C PHE A 32 10.23 -5.11 -2.86
N ALA A 33 11.12 -4.11 -2.79
CA ALA A 33 10.80 -2.74 -3.18
C ALA A 33 10.49 -2.60 -4.69
N GLY A 34 11.25 -3.28 -5.55
CA GLY A 34 11.02 -3.28 -7.00
C GLY A 34 9.70 -3.97 -7.35
N ASN A 35 9.46 -5.14 -6.77
CA ASN A 35 8.22 -5.90 -6.97
C ASN A 35 6.99 -5.11 -6.49
N LEU A 36 7.10 -4.44 -5.34
CA LEU A 36 6.01 -3.60 -4.81
C LEU A 36 5.74 -2.42 -5.74
N ASN A 37 6.79 -1.75 -6.19
CA ASN A 37 6.66 -0.62 -7.12
C ASN A 37 6.03 -1.04 -8.46
N TYR A 38 6.48 -2.16 -9.03
CA TYR A 38 5.89 -2.73 -10.24
C TYR A 38 4.40 -3.03 -10.05
N THR A 39 4.06 -3.69 -8.94
CA THR A 39 2.68 -4.09 -8.62
C THR A 39 1.75 -2.89 -8.53
N ILE A 40 2.13 -1.86 -7.77
CA ILE A 40 1.33 -0.65 -7.60
C ILE A 40 1.24 0.11 -8.93
N THR A 41 2.34 0.28 -9.65
CA THR A 41 2.36 0.97 -10.95
C THR A 41 1.43 0.31 -11.95
N LYS A 42 1.52 -1.02 -12.08
CA LYS A 42 0.64 -1.79 -12.99
C LYS A 42 -0.82 -1.70 -12.57
N LEU A 43 -1.14 -1.77 -11.28
CA LEU A 43 -2.50 -1.60 -10.78
C LEU A 43 -3.07 -0.24 -11.20
N LEU A 44 -2.31 0.85 -11.03
CA LEU A 44 -2.75 2.19 -11.41
C LEU A 44 -2.97 2.33 -12.92
N PHE A 45 -2.06 1.80 -13.74
CA PHE A 45 -2.21 1.79 -15.20
C PHE A 45 -3.43 0.97 -15.66
N THR A 46 -3.75 -0.13 -14.97
CA THR A 46 -4.93 -0.94 -15.27
C THR A 46 -6.23 -0.24 -14.87
N LEU A 47 -6.24 0.51 -13.75
CA LEU A 47 -7.42 1.26 -13.31
C LEU A 47 -7.69 2.49 -14.17
N PHE A 48 -6.64 3.11 -14.74
CA PHE A 48 -6.73 4.32 -15.55
C PHE A 48 -5.83 4.22 -16.79
N PRO A 49 -6.28 3.51 -17.84
CA PRO A 49 -5.48 3.31 -19.05
C PRO A 49 -5.33 4.58 -19.90
N GLU A 50 -6.29 5.50 -19.80
CA GLU A 50 -6.31 6.74 -20.59
C GLU A 50 -5.63 7.89 -19.85
N ALA A 51 -4.91 8.73 -20.60
CA ALA A 51 -4.19 9.87 -20.05
C ALA A 51 -5.16 10.95 -19.54
N ASN A 52 -5.09 11.23 -18.24
CA ASN A 52 -5.87 12.29 -17.61
C ASN A 52 -5.11 12.91 -16.44
N TYR A 53 -4.77 14.19 -16.54
CA TYR A 53 -3.98 14.89 -15.53
C TYR A 53 -4.64 14.89 -14.14
N GLN A 54 -5.95 15.13 -14.08
CA GLN A 54 -6.66 15.13 -12.79
C GLN A 54 -6.59 13.76 -12.13
N ARG A 55 -6.76 12.67 -12.90
CA ARG A 55 -6.61 11.31 -12.37
C ARG A 55 -5.18 11.01 -11.92
N TYR A 56 -4.17 11.48 -12.67
CA TYR A 56 -2.78 11.36 -12.23
C TYR A 56 -2.54 12.09 -10.92
N ASN A 57 -3.01 13.33 -10.78
CA ASN A 57 -2.91 14.08 -9.55
C ASN A 57 -3.63 13.39 -8.37
N ASP A 58 -4.85 12.88 -8.59
CA ASP A 58 -5.62 12.12 -7.60
C ASP A 58 -4.85 10.86 -7.14
N MET A 59 -4.27 10.11 -8.08
CA MET A 59 -3.50 8.89 -7.78
C MET A 59 -2.23 9.19 -6.99
N ILE A 60 -1.48 10.24 -7.36
CA ILE A 60 -0.30 10.67 -6.62
C ILE A 60 -0.68 11.07 -5.19
N GLY A 61 -1.74 11.87 -5.01
CA GLY A 61 -2.24 12.23 -3.69
C GLY A 61 -2.66 11.01 -2.86
N ALA A 62 -3.33 10.03 -3.48
CA ALA A 62 -3.70 8.78 -2.81
C ALA A 62 -2.48 7.95 -2.36
N LEU A 63 -1.44 7.85 -3.19
CA LEU A 63 -0.19 7.16 -2.82
C LEU A 63 0.53 7.84 -1.65
N GLU A 64 0.57 9.17 -1.63
CA GLU A 64 1.11 9.94 -0.52
C GLU A 64 0.34 9.67 0.79
N CYS A 65 -0.99 9.63 0.72
CA CYS A 65 -1.80 9.23 1.87
C CYS A 65 -1.54 7.78 2.31
N CYS A 66 -1.35 6.83 1.38
CA CYS A 66 -1.03 5.44 1.70
C CYS A 66 0.30 5.33 2.47
N LYS A 67 1.33 6.08 2.07
CA LYS A 67 2.61 6.16 2.77
C LYS A 67 2.43 6.65 4.21
N LEU A 68 1.69 7.74 4.40
CA LEU A 68 1.42 8.30 5.73
C LEU A 68 0.60 7.34 6.61
N GLU A 69 -0.38 6.63 6.04
CA GLU A 69 -1.16 5.63 6.78
C GLU A 69 -0.30 4.45 7.20
N LEU A 70 0.62 3.98 6.35
CA LEU A 70 1.60 2.93 6.70
C LEU A 70 2.47 3.38 7.87
N TYR A 71 3.04 4.58 7.79
CA TYR A 71 3.88 5.11 8.85
C TYR A 71 3.11 5.19 10.18
N ARG A 72 1.94 5.83 10.17
CA ARG A 72 1.11 6.03 11.36
C ARG A 72 0.56 4.74 11.96
N LYS A 73 0.18 3.75 11.14
CA LYS A 73 -0.51 2.53 11.60
C LYS A 73 0.41 1.34 11.86
N LYS A 74 1.61 1.34 11.30
CA LYS A 74 2.55 0.21 11.41
C LYS A 74 3.91 0.64 11.91
N VAL A 75 4.50 1.69 11.36
CA VAL A 75 5.87 2.10 11.71
C VAL A 75 5.91 2.73 13.10
N SER A 76 5.09 3.74 13.36
CA SER A 76 5.08 4.44 14.67
C SER A 76 4.84 3.48 15.85
N PRO A 77 3.85 2.58 15.85
CA PRO A 77 3.70 1.60 16.94
C PRO A 77 4.88 0.64 17.09
N TYR A 78 5.59 0.34 16.00
CA TYR A 78 6.80 -0.48 16.03
C TYR A 78 7.99 0.30 16.60
N GLU A 79 8.12 1.59 16.28
CA GLU A 79 9.12 2.48 16.86
C GLU A 79 8.88 2.66 18.36
N ASP A 80 7.64 2.90 18.80
CA ASP A 80 7.28 2.98 20.23
C ASP A 80 7.70 1.70 21.00
N LEU A 81 7.50 0.52 20.39
CA LEU A 81 7.97 -0.74 20.96
C LEU A 81 9.51 -0.81 21.03
N LYS A 82 10.20 -0.35 20.00
CA LYS A 82 11.67 -0.35 19.96
C LYS A 82 12.28 0.65 20.94
N GLU A 83 11.62 1.75 21.24
CA GLU A 83 12.03 2.67 22.30
C GLU A 83 11.88 2.04 23.69
N GLN A 84 10.84 1.25 23.94
CA GLN A 84 10.70 0.50 25.18
C GLN A 84 11.80 -0.57 25.35
N GLU A 85 12.24 -1.18 24.26
CA GLU A 85 13.27 -2.23 24.26
C GLU A 85 14.70 -1.67 24.34
N ASN A 86 14.99 -0.59 23.61
CA ASN A 86 16.36 -0.10 23.40
C ASN A 86 16.65 1.26 24.05
N GLY A 87 15.64 1.88 24.66
CA GLY A 87 15.68 3.26 25.12
C GLY A 87 15.13 4.22 24.07
N ALA A 88 14.53 5.32 24.55
CA ALA A 88 14.05 6.39 23.70
C ALA A 88 15.20 7.08 22.97
N VAL A 89 14.93 7.54 21.75
CA VAL A 89 15.85 8.40 20.97
C VAL A 89 15.93 9.80 21.58
#